data_AF-A0A943FEM0-F1
#
_entry.id   AF-A0A943FEM0-F1
#
_cell.length_a   1.000
_cell.length_b   1.000
_cell.length_c   1.000
_cell.angle_alpha   90.00
_cell.angle_beta   90.00
_cell.angle_gamma   90.00
#
_symmetry.space_group_name_H-M   'P 1'
#
loop_
_entity.id
_entity.type
_entity.pdbx_description
1 polymer ?
#
loop_
_entity_poly.entity_id
_entity_poly.type
_entity_poly.pdbx_seq_one_letter_code
_entity_poly.pdbx_strand_id
1 'polypeptide(L)' 'MSVSFTDEDEEAMAEKGYAMDKSELGNVYYPREGICIEEGIAIHYMDYPWISCFEVKGIKIL' A
#
# COMPACT_ATOMS: atom_id res chain seq x y z
N MET A 1 4.33 -10.29 -0.08
CA MET A 1 3.66 -9.32 -0.98
C MET A 1 4.73 -8.43 -1.57
N SER A 2 4.68 -8.14 -2.87
CA SER A 2 5.55 -7.16 -3.52
C SER A 2 4.80 -5.84 -3.64
N VAL A 3 5.40 -4.76 -3.16
CA VAL A 3 4.93 -3.40 -3.44
C VAL A 3 5.48 -3.00 -4.80
N SER A 4 4.65 -2.42 -5.66
CA SER A 4 5.05 -1.91 -6.97
C SER A 4 4.62 -0.46 -7.13
N PHE A 5 5.41 0.31 -7.87
CA PHE A 5 5.02 1.65 -8.30
C PHE A 5 4.12 1.55 -9.53
N THR A 6 3.18 2.48 -9.66
CA THR A 6 2.31 2.62 -10.84
C THR A 6 2.25 4.08 -11.24
N ASP A 7 2.29 4.34 -12.54
CA ASP A 7 2.05 5.66 -13.13
C ASP A 7 0.57 5.85 -13.50
N GLU A 8 -0.28 4.85 -13.24
CA GLU A 8 -1.71 4.90 -13.50
C GLU A 8 -2.45 5.76 -12.47
N ASP A 9 -3.55 6.36 -12.92
CA ASP A 9 -4.40 7.20 -12.09
C ASP A 9 -5.34 6.39 -11.18
N GLU A 10 -6.01 7.11 -10.29
CA GLU A 10 -6.92 6.53 -9.29
C GLU A 10 -8.10 5.79 -9.94
N GLU A 11 -8.63 6.30 -11.06
CA GLU A 11 -9.75 5.67 -11.77
C GLU A 11 -9.33 4.33 -12.38
N ALA A 12 -8.20 4.28 -13.08
CA ALA A 12 -7.66 3.05 -13.66
C ALA A 12 -7.37 1.99 -12.59
N MET A 13 -6.83 2.41 -11.43
CA MET A 13 -6.58 1.49 -10.31
C MET A 13 -7.88 1.03 -9.64
N ALA A 14 -8.89 1.88 -9.55
CA ALA A 14 -10.20 1.54 -9.02
C ALA A 14 -10.94 0.50 -9.90
N GLU A 15 -10.84 0.62 -11.23
CA GLU A 15 -11.37 -0.38 -12.18
C GLU A 15 -10.70 -1.74 -12.03
N LYS A 16 -9.41 -1.75 -11.65
CA LYS A 16 -8.65 -2.97 -11.34
C LYS A 16 -8.94 -3.57 -9.97
N GLY A 17 -9.88 -2.99 -9.20
CA GLY A 17 -10.27 -3.48 -7.89
C GLY A 17 -9.38 -3.01 -6.74
N TYR A 18 -8.59 -1.95 -6.93
CA TYR A 18 -7.83 -1.32 -5.87
C TYR A 18 -8.60 -0.15 -5.23
N ALA A 19 -8.26 0.14 -3.98
CA ALA A 19 -8.62 1.36 -3.26
C ALA A 19 -7.34 2.15 -2.97
N MET A 20 -7.48 3.44 -2.65
CA MET A 20 -6.37 4.38 -2.53
C MET A 20 -6.45 5.16 -1.22
N ASP A 21 -5.32 5.24 -0.52
CA ASP A 21 -5.11 6.15 0.61
C ASP A 21 -3.97 7.13 0.29
N LYS A 22 -4.11 8.38 0.76
CA LYS A 22 -3.06 9.40 0.63
C LYS A 22 -2.02 9.23 1.75
N SER A 23 -0.75 9.20 1.37
CA SER A 23 0.39 9.25 2.31
C SER A 23 1.32 10.42 2.00
N GLU A 24 2.27 10.70 2.90
CA GLU A 24 3.28 11.74 2.71
C GLU A 24 4.20 11.47 1.50
N LEU A 25 4.35 10.20 1.11
CA LEU A 25 5.21 9.76 0.00
C LEU A 25 4.47 9.64 -1.33
N GLY A 26 3.14 9.76 -1.33
CA GLY A 26 2.29 9.59 -2.50
C GLY A 26 1.06 8.73 -2.21
N ASN A 27 0.34 8.37 -3.27
CA ASN A 27 -0.85 7.53 -3.19
C ASN A 27 -0.46 6.07 -2.94
N VAL A 28 -1.14 5.43 -2.00
CA VAL A 28 -0.96 4.02 -1.65
C VAL A 28 -2.18 3.25 -2.15
N TYR A 29 -1.94 2.32 -3.07
CA TYR A 29 -2.99 1.46 -3.61
C TYR A 29 -2.97 0.08 -2.95
N TYR A 30 -4.15 -0.43 -2.60
CA TYR A 30 -4.33 -1.74 -1.96
C TYR A 30 -5.59 -2.43 -2.48
N PRO A 31 -5.65 -3.78 -2.50
CA PRO A 31 -6.84 -4.50 -2.95
C PRO A 31 -8.07 -4.09 -2.14
N ARG A 32 -9.20 -3.84 -2.81
CA ARG A 32 -10.46 -3.48 -2.12
C ARG A 32 -11.07 -4.65 -1.35
N GLU A 33 -10.74 -5.87 -1.76
CA GLU A 33 -11.25 -7.11 -1.17
C GLU A 33 -10.10 -8.00 -0.69
N GLY A 34 -10.41 -8.92 0.24
CA GLY A 34 -9.42 -9.87 0.78
C GLY A 34 -8.47 -9.27 1.83
N ILE A 35 -8.70 -8.02 2.23
CA ILE A 35 -7.97 -7.38 3.32
C ILE A 35 -8.92 -6.71 4.32
N CYS A 36 -8.46 -6.58 5.55
CA CYS A 36 -9.07 -5.83 6.63
C CYS A 36 -8.11 -4.71 7.05
N ILE A 37 -8.60 -3.47 7.03
CA ILE A 37 -7.87 -2.30 7.49
C ILE A 37 -8.27 -2.06 8.94
N GLU A 38 -7.30 -1.97 9.84
CA GLU A 38 -7.56 -1.85 11.28
C GLU A 38 -7.82 -0.38 11.68
N GLU A 39 -6.81 0.48 11.64
CA GLU A 39 -6.92 1.91 12.02
C GLU A 39 -6.43 2.88 10.92
N GLY A 40 -5.83 2.34 9.85
CA GLY A 40 -5.24 3.09 8.75
C GLY A 40 -3.97 2.43 8.23
N ILE A 41 -3.59 2.73 6.99
CA ILE A 41 -2.41 2.13 6.35
C ILE A 41 -1.19 3.02 6.59
N ALA A 42 -0.15 2.46 7.17
CA ALA A 42 1.14 3.13 7.35
C ALA A 42 2.25 2.38 6.61
N ILE A 43 3.02 3.11 5.80
CA ILE A 43 4.21 2.59 5.13
C ILE A 43 5.44 3.23 5.78
N HIS A 44 6.32 2.39 6.32
CA HIS A 44 7.58 2.82 6.92
C HIS A 44 8.74 2.36 6.04
N TYR A 45 9.61 3.29 5.64
CA TYR A 45 10.89 2.94 5.04
C TYR A 45 11.87 2.58 6.16
N MET A 46 12.36 1.35 6.13
CA MET A 46 13.27 0.80 7.11
C MET A 46 14.63 0.54 6.47
N ASP A 47 15.69 1.05 7.09
CA ASP A 47 17.06 0.84 6.64
C ASP A 47 17.80 -0.06 7.63
N TYR A 48 18.17 -1.26 7.17
CA TYR A 48 18.95 -2.23 7.91
C TYR A 48 20.36 -2.32 7.31
N PRO A 49 21.37 -2.77 8.08
CA PRO A 49 22.77 -2.77 7.62
C PRO A 49 23.04 -3.48 6.28
N TRP A 50 22.15 -4.37 5.84
CA TRP A 50 22.31 -5.21 4.65
C TRP A 50 21.15 -5.07 3.65
N ILE A 51 20.09 -4.34 4.00
CA ILE A 51 18.88 -4.22 3.20
C ILE A 51 18.06 -3.00 3.62
N SER A 52 17.51 -2.28 2.64
CA SER A 52 16.46 -1.31 2.91
C SER A 52 15.14 -1.86 2.38
N CYS A 53 14.06 -1.76 3.15
CA CYS A 53 12.76 -2.30 2.79
C CYS A 53 11.62 -1.40 3.28
N PHE A 54 10.42 -1.66 2.78
CA PHE A 54 9.20 -1.02 3.26
C PHE A 54 8.45 -1.98 4.19
N GLU A 55 8.12 -1.51 5.38
CA GLU A 55 7.21 -2.18 6.30
C GLU A 55 5.83 -1.56 6.22
N VAL A 56 4.82 -2.38 5.96
CA VAL A 56 3.41 -1.94 5.89
C VAL A 56 2.71 -2.37 7.17
N LYS A 57 2.02 -1.44 7.83
CA LYS A 57 1.21 -1.68 9.03
C LYS A 57 -0.25 -1.30 8.77
N GLY A 58 -1.14 -1.91 9.55
CA GLY A 58 -2.58 -1.61 9.54
C GLY A 58 -3.39 -2.33 8.46
N ILE A 59 -2.77 -3.28 7.73
CA ILE A 59 -3.46 -4.18 6.80
C ILE A 59 -3.32 -5.62 7.28
N LYS A 60 -4.43 -6.34 7.32
CA LYS A 60 -4.48 -7.79 7.59
C LYS A 60 -5.16 -8.51 6.43
N ILE A 61 -4.61 -9.64 6.00
CA ILE A 61 -5.27 -10.50 5.00
C ILE A 61 -6.36 -11.32 5.70
N LEU A 62 -7.53 -11.43 5.07
CA LEU A 62 -8.64 -12.27 5.52
C LEU A 62 -8.53 -13.72 5.03
#